data_AF-A0A941L5U4-F1
#
_entry.id   AF-A0A941L5U4-F1
#
_cell.length_a   1.000
_cell.length_b   1.000
_cell.length_c   1.000
_cell.angle_alpha   90.00
_cell.angle_beta   90.00
_cell.angle_gamma   90.00
#
_symmetry.space_group_name_H-M   'P 1'
#
loop_
_entity.id
_entity.type
_entity.pdbx_description
1 polymer ?
#
loop_
_entity_poly.entity_id
_entity_poly.type
_entity_poly.pdbx_seq_one_letter_code
_entity_poly.pdbx_strand_id
1 'polypeptide(L)'
;MKITTWNCNGALRKKFGALEKLQTDIYVIQECENPVLTKNLKYQEWSNNHLWIGDNKNKGIGIFARAEIDLVQLDWSNTYKDHTVKYFLPCRVNDQFNLINVWAHRNNSPNFGYIGQLWKYLQTNRDKFNNLILTGDLNSNTIWDQWDRWWNHSDIVRELSELGIQSLYHQFFDEEQGQESQPTFYLQRKLEKPYHIDYAFASEPIAERLVKIEIGSVSEWLEISDHLPLTFELS
;
A
#
# COMPACT_ATOMS: atom_id res chain seq x y z
N MET A 1 -9.57 5.81 13.63
CA MET A 1 -9.50 4.70 12.64
C MET A 1 -8.05 4.34 12.42
N LYS A 2 -7.71 3.06 12.60
CA LYS A 2 -6.36 2.52 12.44
C LYS A 2 -6.25 1.71 11.16
N ILE A 3 -5.26 2.01 10.33
CA ILE A 3 -5.03 1.36 9.03
C ILE A 3 -3.60 0.82 9.00
N THR A 4 -3.42 -0.40 8.52
CA THR A 4 -2.11 -1.04 8.37
C THR A 4 -1.91 -1.47 6.94
N THR A 5 -0.81 -1.06 6.33
CA THR A 5 -0.33 -1.65 5.07
C THR A 5 0.79 -2.64 5.33
N TRP A 6 0.81 -3.76 4.60
CA TRP A 6 1.88 -4.74 4.71
C TRP A 6 1.96 -5.64 3.47
N ASN A 7 3.14 -5.72 2.85
CA ASN A 7 3.43 -6.79 1.90
C ASN A 7 3.73 -8.08 2.68
N CYS A 8 2.80 -9.05 2.60
CA CYS A 8 2.91 -10.25 3.42
C CYS A 8 3.90 -11.28 2.84
N ASN A 9 4.47 -11.07 1.65
CA ASN A 9 5.32 -12.00 0.93
C ASN A 9 4.70 -13.42 0.89
N GLY A 10 3.46 -13.48 0.39
CA GLY A 10 2.70 -14.72 0.23
C GLY A 10 2.18 -15.37 1.52
N ALA A 11 1.23 -16.30 1.35
CA ALA A 11 0.72 -17.19 2.39
C ALA A 11 0.16 -16.47 3.64
N LEU A 12 -0.63 -15.42 3.43
CA LEU A 12 -1.30 -14.66 4.49
C LEU A 12 -2.13 -15.54 5.42
N ARG A 13 -2.72 -16.64 4.93
CA ARG A 13 -3.47 -17.62 5.75
C ARG A 13 -2.65 -18.25 6.89
N LYS A 14 -1.32 -18.14 6.85
CA LYS A 14 -0.40 -18.61 7.91
C LYS A 14 0.06 -17.49 8.83
N LYS A 15 -0.21 -16.23 8.47
CA LYS A 15 0.38 -15.02 9.06
C LYS A 15 -0.66 -14.04 9.64
N PHE A 16 -1.95 -14.18 9.28
CA PHE A 16 -3.00 -13.26 9.71
C PHE A 16 -3.12 -13.09 11.23
N GLY A 17 -2.80 -14.11 12.03
CA GLY A 17 -2.78 -13.99 13.50
C GLY A 17 -1.73 -12.99 14.04
N ALA A 18 -0.69 -12.65 13.27
CA ALA A 18 0.22 -11.56 13.61
C ALA A 18 -0.44 -10.19 13.38
N LEU A 19 -1.22 -10.05 12.29
CA LEU A 19 -1.97 -8.84 11.99
C LEU A 19 -3.05 -8.56 13.05
N GLU A 20 -3.75 -9.59 13.54
CA GLU A 20 -4.78 -9.44 14.58
C GLU A 20 -4.25 -8.73 15.85
N LYS A 21 -2.97 -8.93 16.19
CA LYS A 21 -2.33 -8.28 17.35
C LYS A 21 -2.21 -6.77 17.19
N LEU A 22 -2.20 -6.26 15.97
CA LEU A 22 -2.17 -4.82 15.70
C LEU A 22 -3.52 -4.15 16.01
N GLN A 23 -4.60 -4.93 16.11
CA GLN A 23 -5.96 -4.45 16.37
C GLN A 23 -6.45 -3.38 15.39
N THR A 24 -5.95 -3.44 14.16
CA THR A 24 -6.24 -2.49 13.09
C THR A 24 -7.68 -2.64 12.57
N ASP A 25 -8.26 -1.54 12.11
CA ASP A 25 -9.60 -1.49 11.55
C ASP A 25 -9.63 -1.94 10.08
N ILE A 26 -8.62 -1.52 9.29
CA ILE A 26 -8.46 -1.87 7.88
C ILE A 26 -7.02 -2.35 7.61
N TYR A 27 -6.88 -3.55 7.07
CA TYR A 27 -5.61 -4.11 6.60
C TYR A 27 -5.51 -4.02 5.07
N VAL A 28 -4.46 -3.37 4.59
CA VAL A 28 -4.15 -3.17 3.18
C VAL A 28 -2.95 -4.05 2.83
N ILE A 29 -3.20 -5.22 2.25
CA ILE A 29 -2.18 -6.27 2.15
C ILE A 29 -1.76 -6.51 0.71
N GLN A 30 -0.46 -6.55 0.48
CA GLN A 30 0.13 -6.93 -0.80
C GLN A 30 0.64 -8.38 -0.76
N GLU A 31 0.74 -8.99 -1.94
CA GLU A 31 1.16 -10.38 -2.15
C GLU A 31 0.32 -11.46 -1.44
N CYS A 32 -0.93 -11.18 -1.07
CA CYS A 32 -1.80 -12.17 -0.42
C CYS A 32 -2.55 -13.07 -1.41
N GLU A 33 -2.82 -14.31 -0.99
CA GLU A 33 -3.71 -15.22 -1.71
C GLU A 33 -5.17 -14.74 -1.72
N ASN A 34 -5.95 -15.23 -2.69
CA ASN A 34 -7.39 -15.04 -2.74
C ASN A 34 -8.05 -15.71 -1.51
N PRO A 35 -8.74 -14.94 -0.64
CA PRO A 35 -9.30 -15.49 0.60
C PRO A 35 -10.44 -16.49 0.38
N VAL A 36 -11.23 -16.33 -0.68
CA VAL A 36 -12.35 -17.24 -0.97
C VAL A 36 -11.86 -18.62 -1.42
N LEU A 37 -10.70 -18.71 -2.07
CA LEU A 37 -10.18 -19.95 -2.67
C LEU A 37 -9.28 -20.79 -1.74
N THR A 38 -9.09 -20.36 -0.49
CA THR A 38 -8.33 -21.11 0.51
C THR A 38 -9.17 -22.24 1.13
N LYS A 39 -8.49 -23.20 1.78
CA LYS A 39 -9.14 -24.23 2.62
C LYS A 39 -9.09 -23.90 4.12
N ASN A 40 -8.46 -22.78 4.49
CA ASN A 40 -8.31 -22.39 5.89
C ASN A 40 -9.56 -21.61 6.34
N LEU A 41 -10.45 -22.29 7.06
CA LEU A 41 -11.72 -21.72 7.53
C LEU A 41 -11.53 -20.51 8.45
N LYS A 42 -10.53 -20.54 9.34
CA LYS A 42 -10.24 -19.40 10.25
C LYS A 42 -9.83 -18.16 9.46
N TYR A 43 -9.03 -18.35 8.41
CA TYR A 43 -8.64 -17.25 7.55
C TYR A 43 -9.82 -16.72 6.73
N GLN A 44 -10.71 -17.58 6.24
CA GLN A 44 -11.95 -17.16 5.56
C GLN A 44 -12.85 -16.34 6.50
N GLU A 45 -13.01 -16.78 7.75
CA GLU A 45 -13.76 -16.05 8.77
C GLU A 45 -13.12 -14.70 9.09
N TRP A 46 -11.80 -14.68 9.33
CA TRP A 46 -11.05 -13.43 9.56
C TRP A 46 -11.15 -12.45 8.39
N SER A 47 -11.15 -12.97 7.15
CA SER A 47 -11.24 -12.18 5.93
C SER A 47 -12.67 -11.97 5.43
N ASN A 48 -13.71 -12.21 6.23
CA ASN A 48 -15.08 -12.21 5.73
C ASN A 48 -15.49 -10.87 5.07
N ASN A 49 -15.00 -9.74 5.57
CA ASN A 49 -15.14 -8.44 4.92
C ASN A 49 -13.85 -8.07 4.18
N HIS A 50 -13.83 -8.33 2.86
CA HIS A 50 -12.65 -8.04 2.04
C HIS A 50 -12.99 -7.66 0.60
N LEU A 51 -12.04 -6.98 -0.04
CA LEU A 51 -11.90 -6.85 -1.48
C LEU A 51 -10.57 -7.46 -1.90
N TRP A 52 -10.50 -8.11 -3.06
CA TRP A 52 -9.26 -8.72 -3.54
C TRP A 52 -9.19 -8.75 -5.07
N ILE A 53 -8.00 -8.50 -5.62
CA ILE A 53 -7.67 -8.70 -7.03
C ILE A 53 -6.32 -9.41 -7.16
N GLY A 54 -6.15 -10.21 -8.22
CA GLY A 54 -4.87 -10.84 -8.52
C GLY A 54 -4.89 -11.71 -9.76
N ASP A 55 -3.70 -11.96 -10.32
CA ASP A 55 -3.55 -12.76 -11.54
C ASP A 55 -3.78 -14.27 -11.29
N ASN A 56 -3.62 -14.73 -10.05
CA ASN A 56 -3.91 -16.11 -9.66
C ASN A 56 -4.31 -16.21 -8.19
N LYS A 57 -4.88 -17.34 -7.79
CA LYS A 57 -5.39 -17.57 -6.44
C LYS A 57 -4.36 -17.44 -5.31
N ASN A 58 -3.06 -17.52 -5.60
CA ASN A 58 -2.00 -17.52 -4.58
C ASN A 58 -1.34 -16.15 -4.38
N LYS A 59 -1.51 -15.20 -5.32
CA LYS A 59 -0.81 -13.91 -5.27
C LYS A 59 -1.65 -12.80 -5.88
N GLY A 60 -1.90 -11.77 -5.09
CA GLY A 60 -2.66 -10.58 -5.44
C GLY A 60 -2.53 -9.52 -4.36
N ILE A 61 -3.47 -8.59 -4.32
CA ILE A 61 -3.59 -7.57 -3.27
C ILE A 61 -5.02 -7.58 -2.72
N GLY A 62 -5.16 -7.27 -1.43
CA GLY A 62 -6.44 -7.28 -0.74
C GLY A 62 -6.60 -6.14 0.26
N ILE A 63 -7.84 -5.73 0.47
CA ILE A 63 -8.24 -4.81 1.54
C ILE A 63 -9.19 -5.60 2.44
N PHE A 64 -8.86 -5.74 3.72
CA PHE A 64 -9.62 -6.49 4.71
C PHE A 64 -10.04 -5.53 5.81
N ALA A 65 -11.27 -5.60 6.28
CA ALA A 65 -11.74 -4.68 7.30
C ALA A 65 -12.57 -5.38 8.37
N ARG A 66 -12.79 -4.70 9.50
CA ARG A 66 -13.78 -5.12 10.49
C ARG A 66 -15.18 -5.17 9.86
N ALA A 67 -16.07 -5.99 10.41
CA ALA A 67 -17.39 -6.25 9.82
C ALA A 67 -18.29 -5.01 9.71
N GLU A 68 -18.09 -4.04 10.59
CA GLU A 68 -18.81 -2.77 10.65
C GLU A 68 -18.35 -1.72 9.63
N ILE A 69 -17.26 -1.98 8.91
CA ILE A 69 -16.71 -1.05 7.91
C ILE A 69 -17.26 -1.41 6.54
N ASP A 70 -17.91 -0.47 5.89
CA ASP A 70 -18.38 -0.64 4.53
C ASP A 70 -17.23 -0.44 3.53
N LEU A 71 -17.06 -1.43 2.64
CA LEU A 71 -16.06 -1.43 1.58
C LEU A 71 -16.75 -1.60 0.23
N VAL A 72 -16.73 -0.55 -0.60
CA VAL A 72 -17.27 -0.59 -1.96
C VAL A 72 -16.13 -0.48 -2.95
N GLN A 73 -15.85 -1.55 -3.69
CA GLN A 73 -14.83 -1.51 -4.75
C GLN A 73 -15.23 -0.47 -5.81
N LEU A 74 -14.26 0.34 -6.23
CA LEU A 74 -14.46 1.35 -7.27
C LEU A 74 -13.94 0.81 -8.62
N ASP A 75 -14.68 1.07 -9.69
CA ASP A 75 -14.29 0.68 -11.05
C ASP A 75 -13.47 1.80 -11.72
N TRP A 76 -12.22 1.96 -11.28
CA TRP A 76 -11.30 2.92 -11.89
C TRP A 76 -10.56 2.29 -13.06
N SER A 77 -10.25 3.08 -14.08
CA SER A 77 -9.59 2.57 -15.27
C SER A 77 -8.15 2.19 -14.94
N ASN A 78 -7.78 0.96 -15.29
CA ASN A 78 -6.40 0.49 -15.27
C ASN A 78 -5.71 0.66 -16.64
N THR A 79 -6.38 1.30 -17.61
CA THR A 79 -5.86 1.47 -18.96
C THR A 79 -5.29 2.88 -19.13
N TYR A 80 -3.99 2.95 -19.43
CA TYR A 80 -3.30 4.16 -19.86
C TYR A 80 -2.86 3.99 -21.30
N LYS A 81 -3.51 4.70 -22.23
CA LYS A 81 -3.34 4.54 -23.68
C LYS A 81 -3.56 3.08 -24.11
N ASP A 82 -2.52 2.42 -24.60
CA ASP A 82 -2.50 1.02 -25.05
C ASP A 82 -1.95 0.03 -23.99
N HIS A 83 -1.70 0.49 -22.77
CA HIS A 83 -1.14 -0.32 -21.69
C HIS A 83 -2.09 -0.46 -20.50
N THR A 84 -2.15 -1.66 -19.94
CA THR A 84 -2.86 -1.92 -18.68
C THR A 84 -1.88 -2.00 -17.51
N VAL A 85 -2.12 -1.20 -16.48
CA VAL A 85 -1.44 -1.31 -15.19
C VAL A 85 -2.14 -2.33 -14.30
N LYS A 86 -1.40 -2.93 -13.36
CA LYS A 86 -1.93 -3.98 -12.48
C LYS A 86 -1.73 -3.61 -11.01
N TYR A 87 -2.53 -4.26 -10.15
CA TYR A 87 -2.43 -4.19 -8.69
C TYR A 87 -2.66 -2.79 -8.12
N PHE A 88 -3.73 -2.16 -8.60
CA PHE A 88 -4.38 -1.02 -7.98
C PHE A 88 -5.79 -1.45 -7.59
N LEU A 89 -6.10 -1.42 -6.30
CA LEU A 89 -7.41 -1.80 -5.78
C LEU A 89 -8.02 -0.59 -5.05
N PRO A 90 -8.75 0.29 -5.79
CA PRO A 90 -9.46 1.40 -5.20
C PRO A 90 -10.78 0.92 -4.58
N CYS A 91 -11.11 1.45 -3.40
CA CYS A 91 -12.42 1.30 -2.79
C CYS A 91 -12.87 2.60 -2.11
N ARG A 92 -14.17 2.72 -1.90
CA ARG A 92 -14.79 3.72 -1.03
C ARG A 92 -14.95 3.08 0.34
N VAL A 93 -14.50 3.77 1.39
CA VAL A 93 -14.60 3.31 2.78
C VAL A 93 -15.68 4.13 3.50
N ASN A 94 -16.69 3.46 4.05
CA ASN A 94 -17.79 4.08 4.83
C ASN A 94 -18.51 5.24 4.12
N ASP A 95 -18.50 5.27 2.79
CA ASP A 95 -18.87 6.45 1.99
C ASP A 95 -18.23 7.78 2.46
N GLN A 96 -17.02 7.72 2.99
CA GLN A 96 -16.29 8.88 3.54
C GLN A 96 -15.09 9.27 2.70
N PHE A 97 -14.18 8.34 2.43
CA PHE A 97 -12.95 8.59 1.67
C PHE A 97 -12.64 7.43 0.73
N ASN A 98 -11.78 7.68 -0.25
CA ASN A 98 -11.27 6.65 -1.15
C ASN A 98 -10.00 6.03 -0.54
N LEU A 99 -9.81 4.73 -0.68
CA LEU A 99 -8.61 4.01 -0.29
C LEU A 99 -8.08 3.23 -1.49
N ILE A 100 -6.79 3.35 -1.80
CA ILE A 100 -6.14 2.58 -2.86
C ILE A 100 -5.06 1.72 -2.24
N ASN A 101 -5.23 0.40 -2.33
CA ASN A 101 -4.12 -0.54 -2.14
C ASN A 101 -3.27 -0.55 -3.42
N VAL A 102 -1.98 -0.28 -3.28
CA VAL A 102 -1.01 -0.28 -4.38
C VAL A 102 0.04 -1.37 -4.17
N TRP A 103 0.32 -2.11 -5.23
CA TRP A 103 1.56 -2.88 -5.33
C TRP A 103 2.23 -2.57 -6.67
N ALA A 104 3.24 -1.70 -6.63
CA ALA A 104 3.98 -1.25 -7.79
C ALA A 104 4.98 -2.33 -8.24
N HIS A 105 4.46 -3.45 -8.72
CA HIS A 105 5.23 -4.60 -9.16
C HIS A 105 5.97 -4.32 -10.49
N ARG A 106 6.92 -5.17 -10.87
CA ARG A 106 7.51 -5.13 -12.21
C ARG A 106 6.49 -5.53 -13.27
N ASN A 107 6.27 -4.70 -14.27
CA ASN A 107 5.50 -5.07 -15.47
C ASN A 107 6.46 -5.30 -16.65
N ASN A 108 6.00 -5.98 -17.70
CA ASN A 108 6.75 -6.21 -18.94
C ASN A 108 6.94 -4.93 -19.79
N SER A 109 6.79 -3.75 -19.18
CA SER A 109 7.14 -2.49 -19.83
C SER A 109 8.64 -2.23 -19.67
N PRO A 110 9.41 -2.10 -20.77
CA PRO A 110 10.84 -1.86 -20.68
C PRO A 110 11.20 -0.55 -19.95
N ASN A 111 10.33 0.46 -19.98
CA ASN A 111 10.60 1.80 -19.43
C ASN A 111 9.78 2.15 -18.16
N PHE A 112 8.61 1.54 -17.94
CA PHE A 112 7.68 1.88 -16.84
C PHE A 112 7.42 0.69 -15.90
N GLY A 113 8.48 -0.01 -15.52
CA GLY A 113 8.40 -0.98 -14.42
C GLY A 113 8.23 -0.28 -13.07
N TYR A 114 7.67 -1.00 -12.08
CA TYR A 114 7.54 -0.54 -10.70
C TYR A 114 6.78 0.78 -10.59
N ILE A 115 7.42 1.83 -10.06
CA ILE A 115 6.84 3.16 -9.79
C ILE A 115 6.21 3.83 -11.03
N GLY A 116 6.73 3.54 -12.23
CA GLY A 116 6.15 4.03 -13.47
C GLY A 116 4.71 3.53 -13.73
N GLN A 117 4.30 2.43 -13.09
CA GLN A 117 2.90 1.99 -13.12
C GLN A 117 2.00 2.90 -12.28
N LEU A 118 2.47 3.35 -11.11
CA LEU A 118 1.73 4.30 -10.29
C LEU A 118 1.60 5.64 -11.02
N TRP A 119 2.67 6.11 -11.69
CA TRP A 119 2.59 7.32 -12.49
C TRP A 119 1.50 7.21 -13.58
N LYS A 120 1.47 6.10 -14.34
CA LYS A 120 0.41 5.86 -15.35
C LYS A 120 -0.99 5.81 -14.73
N TYR A 121 -1.14 5.14 -13.60
CA TYR A 121 -2.43 5.05 -12.90
C TYR A 121 -2.93 6.43 -12.43
N LEU A 122 -2.02 7.24 -11.89
CA LEU A 122 -2.26 8.63 -11.51
C LEU A 122 -2.70 9.46 -12.73
N GLN A 123 -1.99 9.38 -13.86
CA GLN A 123 -2.38 10.11 -15.07
C GLN A 123 -3.78 9.71 -15.58
N THR A 124 -4.12 8.43 -15.52
CA THR A 124 -5.43 7.93 -15.98
C THR A 124 -6.59 8.38 -15.07
N ASN A 125 -6.35 8.53 -13.77
CA ASN A 125 -7.42 8.72 -12.78
C ASN A 125 -7.26 10.01 -11.96
N ARG A 126 -6.48 10.98 -12.45
CA ARG A 126 -6.09 12.19 -11.71
C ARG A 126 -7.27 12.95 -11.11
N ASP A 127 -8.40 12.99 -11.82
CA ASP A 127 -9.65 13.60 -11.39
C ASP A 127 -10.28 12.95 -10.15
N LYS A 128 -9.93 11.69 -9.88
CA LYS A 128 -10.43 10.88 -8.76
C LYS A 128 -9.52 10.92 -7.53
N PHE A 129 -8.34 11.54 -7.64
CA PHE A 129 -7.39 11.70 -6.53
C PHE A 129 -7.78 12.89 -5.64
N ASN A 130 -8.99 12.81 -5.07
CA ASN A 130 -9.49 13.72 -4.06
C ASN A 130 -9.94 12.90 -2.84
N ASN A 131 -9.79 13.45 -1.64
CA ASN A 131 -10.21 12.83 -0.38
C ASN A 131 -9.87 11.32 -0.30
N LEU A 132 -8.56 11.05 -0.37
CA LEU A 132 -7.99 9.75 -0.73
C LEU A 132 -6.87 9.38 0.23
N ILE A 133 -6.77 8.09 0.54
CA ILE A 133 -5.59 7.43 1.08
C ILE A 133 -5.03 6.48 0.02
N LEU A 134 -3.75 6.62 -0.31
CA LEU A 134 -3.01 5.70 -1.17
C LEU A 134 -1.93 5.03 -0.33
N THR A 135 -1.98 3.72 -0.19
CA THR A 135 -1.00 3.01 0.65
C THR A 135 -0.67 1.62 0.11
N GLY A 136 0.57 1.20 0.33
CA GLY A 136 1.07 -0.06 -0.17
C GLY A 136 2.56 -0.07 -0.47
N ASP A 137 3.00 -1.15 -1.10
CA ASP A 137 4.37 -1.36 -1.54
C ASP A 137 4.61 -0.66 -2.88
N LEU A 138 5.36 0.44 -2.84
CA LEU A 138 5.70 1.22 -4.03
C LEU A 138 6.96 0.73 -4.74
N ASN A 139 7.71 -0.24 -4.18
CA ASN A 139 8.98 -0.73 -4.69
C ASN A 139 9.90 0.42 -5.20
N SER A 140 9.93 1.52 -4.45
CA SER A 140 10.52 2.77 -4.90
C SER A 140 10.84 3.68 -3.72
N ASN A 141 11.85 4.52 -3.91
CA ASN A 141 12.31 5.53 -2.96
C ASN A 141 13.16 6.55 -3.75
N THR A 142 13.21 7.79 -3.29
CA THR A 142 14.00 8.88 -3.88
C THR A 142 15.48 8.52 -4.07
N ILE A 143 16.09 7.69 -3.21
CA ILE A 143 17.49 7.27 -3.36
C ILE A 143 17.80 6.54 -4.67
N TRP A 144 16.78 6.05 -5.38
CA TRP A 144 16.93 5.36 -6.66
C TRP A 144 16.49 6.18 -7.87
N ASP A 145 16.13 7.45 -7.67
CA ASP A 145 15.71 8.31 -8.76
C ASP A 145 16.78 8.41 -9.84
N GLN A 146 16.30 8.52 -11.08
CA GLN A 146 17.12 8.68 -12.27
C GLN A 146 16.69 9.97 -12.95
N TRP A 147 17.66 10.85 -13.21
CA TRP A 147 17.43 12.20 -13.75
C TRP A 147 16.76 12.19 -15.13
N ASP A 148 16.90 11.12 -15.90
CA ASP A 148 16.34 10.96 -17.25
C ASP A 148 14.92 10.36 -17.25
N ARG A 149 14.32 10.15 -16.07
CA ARG A 149 12.96 9.63 -15.91
C ARG A 149 12.06 10.66 -15.23
N TRP A 150 11.17 11.28 -16.00
CA TRP A 150 10.13 12.21 -15.49
C TRP A 150 8.95 11.52 -14.77
N TRP A 151 9.13 10.25 -14.37
CA TRP A 151 8.12 9.38 -13.73
C TRP A 151 8.74 8.60 -12.57
N ASN A 152 9.79 9.17 -11.96
CA ASN A 152 10.50 8.59 -10.83
C ASN A 152 9.72 8.81 -9.51
N HIS A 153 10.33 8.45 -8.37
CA HIS A 153 9.66 8.57 -7.07
C HIS A 153 9.34 10.03 -6.76
N SER A 154 10.34 10.90 -6.82
CA SER A 154 10.19 12.32 -6.49
C SER A 154 9.18 13.04 -7.40
N ASP A 155 9.11 12.66 -8.68
CA ASP A 155 8.10 13.21 -9.60
C ASP A 155 6.68 12.85 -9.18
N ILE A 156 6.44 11.60 -8.77
CA ILE A 156 5.12 11.18 -8.27
C ILE A 156 4.80 11.89 -6.96
N VAL A 157 5.76 11.98 -6.02
CA VAL A 157 5.56 12.70 -4.76
C VAL A 157 5.19 14.16 -5.02
N ARG A 158 5.89 14.83 -5.96
CA ARG A 158 5.56 16.20 -6.38
C ARG A 158 4.14 16.29 -6.96
N GLU A 159 3.78 15.41 -7.89
CA GLU A 159 2.44 15.43 -8.49
C GLU A 159 1.32 15.14 -7.48
N LEU A 160 1.56 14.25 -6.51
CA LEU A 160 0.64 14.02 -5.40
C LEU A 160 0.53 15.27 -4.52
N SER A 161 1.65 15.92 -4.21
CA SER A 161 1.66 17.16 -3.43
C SER A 161 0.89 18.30 -4.12
N GLU A 162 0.99 18.41 -5.45
CA GLU A 162 0.21 19.37 -6.25
C GLU A 162 -1.31 19.10 -6.19
N LEU A 163 -1.71 17.88 -5.84
CA LEU A 163 -3.10 17.48 -5.59
C LEU A 163 -3.49 17.59 -4.12
N GLY A 164 -2.62 18.15 -3.27
CA GLY A 164 -2.83 18.22 -1.81
C GLY A 164 -2.78 16.84 -1.16
N ILE A 165 -2.00 15.90 -1.70
CA ILE A 165 -1.80 14.55 -1.14
C ILE A 165 -0.35 14.44 -0.68
N GLN A 166 -0.15 14.16 0.60
CA GLN A 166 1.16 14.18 1.26
C GLN A 166 1.50 12.82 1.87
N SER A 167 2.80 12.56 2.06
CA SER A 167 3.27 11.35 2.74
C SER A 167 3.08 11.48 4.24
N LEU A 168 2.29 10.58 4.83
CA LEU A 168 2.01 10.58 6.27
C LEU A 168 3.26 10.34 7.11
N TYR A 169 4.17 9.48 6.63
CA TYR A 169 5.43 9.20 7.32
C TYR A 169 6.29 10.46 7.47
N HIS A 170 6.51 11.15 6.35
CA HIS A 170 7.37 12.34 6.30
C HIS A 170 6.76 13.50 7.09
N GLN A 171 5.43 13.67 7.02
CA GLN A 171 4.73 14.65 7.85
C GLN A 171 4.88 14.36 9.35
N PHE A 172 4.84 13.09 9.76
CA PHE A 172 4.86 12.72 11.18
C PHE A 172 6.26 12.78 11.79
N PHE A 173 7.27 12.26 11.08
CA PHE A 173 8.64 12.21 11.59
C PHE A 173 9.47 13.46 11.25
N ASP A 174 8.92 14.38 10.45
CA ASP A 174 9.62 15.57 9.96
C ASP A 174 10.94 15.18 9.25
N GLU A 175 10.83 14.20 8.35
CA GLU A 175 11.94 13.69 7.55
C GLU A 175 11.76 14.07 6.07
N GLU A 176 12.87 14.22 5.36
CA GLU A 176 12.86 14.43 3.91
C GLU A 176 12.72 13.10 3.15
N GLN A 177 12.13 13.15 1.95
CA GLN A 177 12.03 11.98 1.07
C GLN A 177 13.42 11.39 0.77
N GLY A 178 13.57 10.08 0.93
CA GLY A 178 14.86 9.40 0.78
C GLY A 178 15.82 9.52 1.98
N GLN A 179 15.39 10.17 3.06
CA GLN A 179 16.12 10.24 4.34
C GLN A 179 15.37 9.48 5.45
N GLU A 180 14.52 8.52 5.09
CA GLU A 180 13.68 7.80 6.05
C GLU A 180 14.55 6.99 7.03
N SER A 181 14.46 7.31 8.32
CA SER A 181 15.23 6.63 9.36
C SER A 181 14.73 5.23 9.69
N GLN A 182 13.44 4.95 9.39
CA GLN A 182 12.78 3.68 9.69
C GLN A 182 12.50 2.88 8.41
N PRO A 183 13.17 1.73 8.22
CA PRO A 183 12.95 0.86 7.07
C PRO A 183 11.60 0.13 7.16
N THR A 184 10.96 -0.08 6.02
CA THR A 184 9.78 -0.97 5.90
C THR A 184 10.11 -2.29 5.24
N PHE A 185 11.30 -2.44 4.68
CA PHE A 185 11.73 -3.61 3.92
C PHE A 185 13.20 -3.93 4.17
N TYR A 186 13.53 -5.22 4.22
CA TYR A 186 14.89 -5.71 4.33
C TYR A 186 15.14 -6.74 3.24
N LEU A 187 15.96 -6.38 2.25
CA LEU A 187 16.18 -7.23 1.08
C LEU A 187 16.75 -8.59 1.50
N GLN A 188 16.04 -9.68 1.17
CA GLN A 188 16.37 -11.05 1.58
C GLN A 188 16.38 -11.25 3.11
N ARG A 189 15.64 -10.43 3.85
CA ARG A 189 15.59 -10.41 5.32
C ARG A 189 16.93 -10.10 5.99
N LYS A 190 17.76 -9.32 5.32
CA LYS A 190 19.11 -8.95 5.77
C LYS A 190 19.11 -7.57 6.41
N LEU A 191 19.49 -7.48 7.68
CA LEU A 191 19.49 -6.23 8.46
C LEU A 191 20.40 -5.15 7.87
N GLU A 192 21.45 -5.56 7.16
CA GLU A 192 22.37 -4.68 6.46
C GLU A 192 21.86 -4.17 5.10
N LYS A 193 20.65 -4.57 4.69
CA LYS A 193 20.01 -4.10 3.44
C LYS A 193 18.60 -3.50 3.69
N PRO A 194 18.49 -2.47 4.56
CA PRO A 194 17.22 -1.81 4.86
C PRO A 194 16.79 -0.84 3.75
N TYR A 195 15.48 -0.74 3.51
CA TYR A 195 14.88 0.28 2.65
C TYR A 195 13.49 0.69 3.17
N HIS A 196 13.06 1.90 2.84
CA HIS A 196 11.69 2.37 3.03
C HIS A 196 10.97 2.38 1.67
N ILE A 197 10.09 1.41 1.46
CA ILE A 197 9.39 1.23 0.16
C ILE A 197 7.87 1.06 0.29
N ASP A 198 7.37 0.91 1.51
CA ASP A 198 5.95 0.80 1.82
C ASP A 198 5.49 2.15 2.37
N TYR A 199 4.53 2.81 1.71
CA TYR A 199 4.15 4.18 2.06
C TYR A 199 2.67 4.29 2.37
N ALA A 200 2.30 5.36 3.08
CA ALA A 200 0.95 5.85 3.18
C ALA A 200 0.93 7.34 2.80
N PHE A 201 0.16 7.67 1.77
CA PHE A 201 -0.12 9.02 1.31
C PHE A 201 -1.59 9.33 1.58
N ALA A 202 -1.90 10.55 2.00
CA ALA A 202 -3.28 10.96 2.19
C ALA A 202 -3.50 12.42 1.75
N SER A 203 -4.71 12.71 1.28
CA SER A 203 -5.15 14.08 1.05
C SER A 203 -5.12 14.90 2.33
N GLU A 204 -4.79 16.19 2.24
CA GLU A 204 -4.62 17.13 3.35
C GLU A 204 -5.68 17.00 4.47
N PRO A 205 -7.01 17.02 4.20
CA PRO A 205 -8.00 16.89 5.28
C PRO A 205 -7.95 15.58 6.06
N ILE A 206 -7.44 14.51 5.44
CA ILE A 206 -7.22 13.21 6.10
C ILE A 206 -5.89 13.24 6.84
N ALA A 207 -4.85 13.79 6.21
CA ALA A 207 -3.51 13.87 6.77
C ALA A 207 -3.45 14.74 8.05
N GLU A 208 -4.28 15.78 8.15
CA GLU A 208 -4.44 16.61 9.36
C GLU A 208 -5.01 15.83 10.56
N ARG A 209 -5.67 14.71 10.32
CA ARG A 209 -6.22 13.83 11.38
C ARG A 209 -5.20 12.79 11.86
N LEU A 210 -3.98 12.77 11.32
CA LEU A 210 -2.96 11.81 11.70
C LEU A 210 -2.59 11.97 13.18
N VAL A 211 -2.79 10.91 13.95
CA VAL A 211 -2.46 10.84 15.38
C VAL A 211 -1.15 10.11 15.60
N LYS A 212 -0.90 9.05 14.82
CA LYS A 212 0.22 8.15 15.04
C LYS A 212 0.61 7.44 13.76
N ILE A 213 1.91 7.16 13.62
CA ILE A 213 2.43 6.19 12.67
C ILE A 213 3.45 5.29 13.38
N GLU A 214 3.45 4.00 13.03
CA GLU A 214 4.35 2.99 13.60
C GLU A 214 4.78 2.00 12.52
N ILE A 215 6.06 1.63 12.55
CA ILE A 215 6.59 0.50 11.77
C ILE A 215 6.73 -0.71 12.70
N GLY A 216 6.30 -1.88 12.24
CA GLY A 216 6.41 -3.12 13.00
C GLY A 216 7.86 -3.45 13.36
N SER A 217 8.08 -4.11 14.50
CA SER A 217 9.44 -4.42 14.95
C SER A 217 10.13 -5.47 14.07
N VAL A 218 11.43 -5.27 13.83
CA VAL A 218 12.26 -6.23 13.08
C VAL A 218 12.19 -7.64 13.68
N SER A 219 12.29 -7.76 15.00
CA SER A 219 12.33 -9.05 15.70
C SER A 219 11.07 -9.89 15.55
N GLU A 220 9.93 -9.26 15.28
CA GLU A 220 8.65 -9.97 15.14
C GLU A 220 8.30 -10.21 13.67
N TRP A 221 8.45 -9.19 12.83
CA TRP A 221 7.88 -9.20 11.48
C TRP A 221 8.84 -9.79 10.45
N LEU A 222 10.16 -9.68 10.67
CA LEU A 222 11.15 -10.18 9.72
C LEU A 222 11.18 -11.72 9.63
N GLU A 223 10.67 -12.39 10.66
CA GLU A 223 10.48 -13.85 10.70
C GLU A 223 9.46 -14.31 9.64
N ILE A 224 8.46 -13.48 9.33
CA ILE A 224 7.30 -13.88 8.52
C ILE A 224 7.20 -13.15 7.18
N SER A 225 7.81 -11.98 7.00
CA SER A 225 7.95 -11.28 5.72
C SER A 225 9.30 -10.55 5.69
N ASP A 226 9.81 -10.24 4.51
CA ASP A 226 10.89 -9.26 4.32
C ASP A 226 10.41 -7.80 4.47
N HIS A 227 9.10 -7.57 4.54
CA HIS A 227 8.52 -6.29 4.87
C HIS A 227 8.03 -6.23 6.31
N LEU A 228 8.10 -5.04 6.90
CA LEU A 228 7.52 -4.67 8.19
C LEU A 228 6.21 -3.90 7.92
N PRO A 229 5.15 -4.13 8.71
CA PRO A 229 3.89 -3.42 8.53
C PRO A 229 4.06 -1.95 8.89
N LEU A 230 3.52 -1.06 8.05
CA LEU A 230 3.35 0.36 8.34
C LEU A 230 1.92 0.59 8.80
N THR A 231 1.75 1.08 10.02
CA THR A 231 0.44 1.33 10.64
C THR A 231 0.28 2.79 10.96
N PHE A 232 -0.87 3.37 10.61
CA PHE A 232 -1.19 4.76 10.92
C PHE A 232 -2.60 4.88 11.51
N GLU A 233 -2.77 5.84 12.40
CA GLU A 233 -4.01 6.09 13.13
C GLU A 233 -4.50 7.50 12.86
N LEU A 234 -5.78 7.60 12.52
CA LEU A 234 -6.49 8.84 12.26
C LEU A 234 -7.52 9.09 13.38
N SER A 235 -7.58 10.32 13.90
CA SER A 235 -8.56 10.74 14.93
C SER A 235 -9.99 10.67 14.43
#